data_AF-A0A1E5PN82-F1
#
_entry.id   AF-A0A1E5PN82-F1
#
_cell.length_a   1.000
_cell.length_b   1.000
_cell.length_c   1.000
_cell.angle_alpha   90.00
_cell.angle_beta   90.00
_cell.angle_gamma   90.00
#
_symmetry.space_group_name_H-M   'P 1'
#
loop_
_entity.id
_entity.type
_entity.pdbx_description
1 polymer ?
#
loop_
_entity_poly.entity_id
_entity_poly.type
_entity_poly.pdbx_seq_one_letter_code
_entity_poly.pdbx_strand_id
1 'polypeptide(L)'
;MPDGQRYLWTARTVTRHGGGWGAPGKTFAIGLGCEIRHASRLVYSDGLDLDNRAAATPIGMGCRACERLDCTQRAMPPVGRTLAVDENENTGSFVPYARQDERTG
;
A
#
# COMPACT_ATOMS: atom_id res chain seq x y z
N MET A 1 1.33 -4.37 -7.34
CA MET A 1 2.58 -4.40 -6.53
C MET A 1 3.70 -3.78 -7.37
N PRO A 2 4.86 -3.40 -6.80
CA PRO A 2 5.94 -2.78 -7.56
C PRO A 2 6.52 -3.69 -8.66
N ASP A 3 6.37 -5.00 -8.51
CA ASP A 3 6.72 -6.05 -9.47
C ASP A 3 5.73 -6.22 -10.64
N GLY A 4 4.69 -5.37 -10.73
CA GLY A 4 3.66 -5.43 -11.75
C GLY A 4 2.59 -6.51 -11.54
N GLN A 5 2.73 -7.37 -10.52
CA GLN A 5 1.73 -8.37 -10.18
C GLN A 5 0.49 -7.72 -9.53
N ARG A 6 -0.68 -8.28 -9.84
CA ARG A 6 -1.99 -7.80 -9.35
C ARG A 6 -2.67 -8.88 -8.54
N TYR A 7 -3.33 -8.46 -7.48
CA TYR A 7 -3.99 -9.32 -6.51
C TYR A 7 -5.34 -8.72 -6.15
N LEU A 8 -6.33 -9.59 -5.88
CA LEU A 8 -7.54 -9.19 -5.18
C LEU A 8 -7.34 -9.48 -3.69
N TRP A 9 -7.63 -8.50 -2.84
CA TRP A 9 -7.60 -8.64 -1.38
C TRP A 9 -8.97 -8.31 -0.80
N THR A 10 -9.39 -9.09 0.19
CA THR A 10 -10.52 -8.78 1.09
C THR A 10 -10.03 -8.88 2.52
N ALA A 11 -10.55 -8.03 3.40
CA ALA A 11 -10.18 -8.05 4.80
C ALA A 11 -11.37 -7.74 5.71
N ARG A 12 -11.34 -8.31 6.91
CA ARG A 12 -12.35 -8.05 7.95
C ARG A 12 -11.69 -7.96 9.31
N THR A 13 -12.16 -7.00 10.10
CA THR A 13 -11.82 -6.89 11.52
C THR A 13 -12.63 -7.91 12.34
N VAL A 14 -11.95 -8.65 13.21
CA VAL A 14 -12.54 -9.59 14.15
C VAL A 14 -12.19 -9.14 15.56
N THR A 15 -13.21 -8.89 16.37
CA THR A 15 -13.07 -8.50 17.76
C THR A 15 -13.59 -9.60 18.66
N ARG A 16 -12.79 -10.01 19.64
CA ARG A 16 -13.19 -10.97 20.68
C ARG A 16 -13.13 -10.29 22.04
N HIS A 17 -14.25 -10.31 22.76
CA HIS A 17 -14.34 -9.88 24.15
C HIS A 17 -14.44 -11.13 25.04
N GLY A 18 -13.63 -11.18 26.10
CA GLY A 18 -13.60 -12.30 27.05
C GLY A 18 -14.70 -12.27 28.12
N GLY A 19 -15.60 -11.29 28.06
CA GLY A 19 -16.58 -10.99 29.12
C GLY A 19 -16.02 -10.06 30.19
N GLY A 20 -16.92 -9.37 30.91
CA GLY A 20 -16.59 -8.42 31.98
C GLY A 20 -16.59 -6.96 31.53
N TRP A 21 -17.29 -6.11 32.29
CA TRP A 21 -17.25 -4.66 32.10
C TRP A 21 -15.83 -4.14 32.33
N GLY A 22 -15.30 -3.36 31.38
CA GLY A 22 -13.94 -2.82 31.44
C GLY A 22 -12.81 -3.79 31.08
N ALA A 23 -13.11 -5.05 30.76
CA ALA A 23 -12.07 -6.01 30.35
C ALA A 23 -11.56 -5.69 28.92
N PRO A 24 -10.24 -5.63 28.69
CA PRO A 24 -9.68 -5.37 27.36
C PRO A 24 -10.09 -6.43 26.32
N GLY A 25 -10.68 -5.98 25.21
CA GLY A 25 -10.94 -6.82 24.05
C GLY A 25 -9.66 -7.10 23.26
N LYS A 26 -9.71 -8.11 22.38
CA LYS A 26 -8.68 -8.35 21.37
C LYS A 26 -9.27 -8.07 19.99
N THR A 27 -8.62 -7.21 19.22
CA THR A 27 -9.04 -6.83 17.87
C THR A 27 -7.95 -7.22 16.89
N PHE A 28 -8.31 -7.95 15.85
CA PHE A 28 -7.42 -8.35 14.76
C PHE A 28 -8.04 -7.98 13.42
N ALA A 29 -7.22 -7.81 12.39
CA ALA A 29 -7.66 -7.76 10.99
C ALA A 29 -7.21 -9.04 10.29
N ILE A 30 -8.14 -9.73 9.64
CA ILE A 30 -7.87 -10.93 8.84
C ILE A 30 -7.98 -10.53 7.38
N GLY A 31 -6.90 -10.69 6.63
CA GLY A 31 -6.85 -10.46 5.18
C GLY A 31 -6.69 -11.76 4.40
N LEU A 32 -7.41 -11.89 3.30
CA LEU A 32 -7.28 -12.97 2.34
C LEU A 32 -6.96 -12.39 0.97
N GLY A 33 -5.98 -12.97 0.28
CA GLY A 33 -5.49 -12.48 -1.00
C GLY A 33 -5.27 -13.62 -2.00
N CYS A 34 -5.50 -13.33 -3.28
CA CYS A 34 -5.17 -14.23 -4.38
C CYS A 34 -4.66 -13.43 -5.58
N GLU A 35 -3.90 -14.08 -6.46
CA GLU A 35 -3.53 -13.49 -7.75
C GLU A 35 -4.79 -13.14 -8.56
N ILE A 36 -4.75 -12.06 -9.33
CA ILE A 36 -5.91 -11.55 -10.06
C ILE A 36 -6.52 -12.58 -11.02
N ARG A 37 -5.71 -13.50 -11.57
CA ARG A 37 -6.18 -14.60 -12.44
C ARG A 37 -7.14 -15.58 -11.77
N HIS A 38 -7.22 -15.58 -10.44
CA HIS A 38 -8.13 -16.41 -9.66
C HIS A 38 -9.31 -15.62 -9.07
N ALA A 39 -9.30 -14.29 -9.19
CA ALA A 39 -10.24 -13.42 -8.52
C ALA A 39 -11.70 -13.64 -8.94
N SER A 40 -11.96 -13.95 -10.21
CA SER A 40 -13.31 -14.19 -10.76
C SER A 40 -14.07 -15.36 -10.11
N ARG A 41 -13.37 -16.19 -9.31
CA ARG A 41 -13.95 -17.31 -8.56
C ARG A 41 -14.45 -16.90 -7.18
N LEU A 42 -14.25 -15.65 -6.78
CA LEU A 42 -14.60 -15.14 -5.45
C LEU A 42 -15.78 -14.20 -5.58
N VAL A 43 -16.79 -14.33 -4.69
CA VAL A 43 -17.93 -13.40 -4.64
C VAL A 43 -17.50 -11.93 -4.48
N TYR A 44 -16.35 -11.69 -3.86
CA TYR A 44 -15.80 -10.34 -3.68
C TYR A 44 -15.27 -9.68 -4.95
N SER A 45 -15.21 -10.40 -6.08
CA SER A 45 -14.90 -9.79 -7.38
C SER A 45 -16.13 -9.26 -8.11
N ASP A 46 -17.33 -9.46 -7.58
CA ASP A 46 -18.55 -9.03 -8.24
C ASP A 46 -18.56 -7.50 -8.46
N GLY A 47 -18.92 -7.09 -9.67
CA GLY A 47 -18.90 -5.70 -10.12
C GLY A 47 -17.51 -5.09 -10.37
N LEU A 48 -16.41 -5.83 -10.21
CA LEU A 48 -15.06 -5.34 -10.50
C LEU A 48 -14.63 -5.67 -11.93
N ASP A 49 -14.07 -4.68 -12.65
CA ASP A 49 -13.34 -4.92 -13.90
C ASP A 49 -11.93 -5.43 -13.58
N LEU A 50 -11.77 -6.76 -13.59
CA LEU A 50 -10.52 -7.43 -13.26
C LEU A 50 -9.45 -7.29 -14.34
N ASP A 51 -9.82 -6.93 -15.57
CA ASP A 51 -8.90 -6.79 -16.70
C ASP A 51 -8.32 -5.38 -16.79
N ASN A 52 -9.01 -4.38 -16.23
CA ASN A 52 -8.49 -3.02 -16.11
C ASN A 52 -7.30 -2.94 -15.14
N ARG A 53 -6.09 -2.94 -15.70
CA ARG A 53 -4.83 -2.79 -14.94
C ARG A 53 -4.72 -1.44 -14.24
N ALA A 54 -5.26 -0.38 -14.83
CA ALA A 54 -5.18 0.98 -14.27
C ALA A 54 -6.08 1.15 -13.03
N ALA A 55 -7.12 0.32 -12.87
CA ALA A 55 -7.96 0.32 -11.68
C ALA A 55 -7.27 -0.27 -10.44
N ALA A 56 -6.16 -1.00 -10.61
CA ALA A 56 -5.46 -1.61 -9.47
C ALA A 56 -4.78 -0.53 -8.62
N THR A 57 -5.13 -0.47 -7.33
CA THR A 57 -4.47 0.45 -6.41
C THR A 57 -2.98 0.10 -6.29
N PRO A 58 -2.08 1.03 -6.61
CA PRO A 58 -0.66 0.74 -6.52
C PRO A 58 -0.25 0.78 -5.04
N ILE A 59 0.32 -0.32 -4.57
CA ILE A 59 0.80 -0.51 -3.18
C ILE A 59 2.21 -1.11 -3.19
N GLY A 60 2.90 -1.08 -2.04
CA GLY A 60 4.21 -1.70 -1.84
C GLY A 60 4.31 -2.42 -0.50
N MET A 61 5.38 -3.18 -0.27
CA MET A 61 5.58 -4.02 0.93
C MET A 61 5.93 -3.24 2.21
N GLY A 62 5.97 -1.91 2.14
CA GLY A 62 6.38 -1.01 3.23
C GLY A 62 7.33 0.07 2.74
N CYS A 63 7.23 1.29 3.28
CA CYS A 63 7.90 2.47 2.73
C CYS A 63 9.43 2.32 2.56
N ARG A 64 10.08 1.65 3.52
CA ARG A 64 11.54 1.41 3.52
C ARG A 64 12.02 0.51 2.38
N ALA A 65 11.20 -0.44 1.93
CA ALA A 65 11.52 -1.36 0.84
C ALA A 65 10.75 -1.05 -0.45
N CYS A 66 9.87 -0.04 -0.43
CA CYS A 66 9.05 0.31 -1.57
C CYS A 66 9.86 1.12 -2.59
N GLU A 67 9.95 0.59 -3.82
CA GLU A 67 10.72 1.16 -4.93
C GLU A 67 9.99 2.23 -5.72
N ARG A 68 8.69 2.41 -5.47
CA ARG A 68 7.90 3.46 -6.12
C ARG A 68 8.51 4.83 -5.88
N LEU A 69 8.27 5.76 -6.78
CA LEU A 69 8.84 7.10 -6.75
C LEU A 69 7.76 8.12 -6.35
N ASP A 70 6.64 8.09 -7.06
CA ASP A 70 5.47 8.98 -6.96
C ASP A 70 4.49 8.74 -5.78
N CYS A 71 4.97 8.25 -4.63
CA CYS A 71 4.09 7.86 -3.51
C CYS A 71 3.85 9.02 -2.53
N THR A 72 2.75 9.75 -2.70
CA THR A 72 2.34 10.86 -1.80
C THR A 72 2.07 10.41 -0.36
N GLN A 73 1.73 9.13 -0.14
CA GLN A 73 1.51 8.56 1.20
C GLN A 73 2.78 7.95 1.83
N ARG A 74 3.98 8.26 1.32
CA ARG A 74 5.21 7.70 1.87
C ARG A 74 5.49 8.21 3.28
N ALA A 75 5.61 7.28 4.23
CA ALA A 75 5.85 7.58 5.64
C ALA A 75 7.33 7.46 6.08
N MET A 76 8.18 6.77 5.31
CA MET A 76 9.61 6.62 5.61
C MET A 76 10.45 6.62 4.34
N PRO A 77 11.71 7.10 4.40
CA PRO A 77 12.63 7.03 3.27
C PRO A 77 12.98 5.57 2.92
N PRO A 78 13.18 5.25 1.63
CA PRO A 78 13.67 3.96 1.19
C PRO A 78 15.10 3.69 1.69
N VAL A 79 15.40 2.45 2.04
CA VAL A 79 16.74 2.03 2.44
C VAL A 79 17.66 2.00 1.22
N GLY A 80 18.90 2.46 1.38
CA GLY A 80 19.94 2.41 0.34
C GLY A 80 19.72 3.40 -0.81
N ARG A 81 18.95 4.47 -0.59
CA ARG A 81 18.66 5.49 -1.61
C ARG A 81 18.98 6.88 -1.09
N THR A 82 19.57 7.71 -1.93
CA THR A 82 19.90 9.10 -1.59
C THR A 82 18.69 9.98 -1.81
N LEU A 83 18.37 10.79 -0.81
CA LEU A 83 17.23 11.72 -0.85
C LEU A 83 17.60 12.98 -1.63
N ALA A 84 16.69 13.43 -2.50
CA ALA A 84 16.75 14.75 -3.10
C ALA A 84 16.41 15.78 -2.04
N VAL A 85 17.45 16.32 -1.40
CA VAL A 85 17.33 17.45 -0.48
C VAL A 85 17.78 18.70 -1.23
N ASP A 86 16.92 19.69 -1.29
CA ASP A 86 17.20 21.00 -1.88
C ASP A 86 16.71 22.08 -0.92
N GLU A 87 17.65 22.86 -0.40
CA GLU A 87 17.40 23.92 0.59
C GLU A 87 16.62 25.10 -0.02
N ASN A 88 16.70 25.27 -1.35
CA ASN A 88 15.98 26.31 -2.07
C ASN A 88 14.62 25.85 -2.57
N GLU A 89 14.30 24.56 -2.42
CA GLU A 89 12.98 24.07 -2.78
C GLU A 89 12.02 24.23 -1.61
N ASN A 90 11.11 25.20 -1.75
CA ASN A 90 10.07 25.47 -0.77
C ASN A 90 8.92 24.44 -0.93
N THR A 91 9.18 23.17 -0.58
CA THR A 91 8.20 22.11 -0.28
C THR A 91 6.91 22.11 -1.11
N GLY A 92 7.00 22.30 -2.42
CA GLY A 92 5.86 22.17 -3.34
C GLY A 92 5.65 20.74 -3.84
N SER A 93 6.65 19.88 -3.64
CA SER A 93 6.56 18.45 -3.97
C SER A 93 5.61 17.75 -2.99
N PHE A 94 4.49 17.25 -3.51
CA PHE A 94 3.54 16.42 -2.74
C PHE A 94 4.05 15.01 -2.44
N VAL A 95 5.31 14.70 -2.78
CA VAL A 95 5.94 13.39 -2.60
C VAL A 95 7.01 13.45 -1.50
N PRO A 96 6.72 12.92 -0.30
CA PRO A 96 7.70 12.87 0.78
C PRO A 96 8.90 11.97 0.42
N TYR A 97 10.10 12.37 0.86
CA TYR A 97 11.34 11.62 0.66
C TYR A 97 11.65 11.30 -0.82
N ALA A 98 11.48 12.30 -1.69
CA ALA A 98 11.91 12.22 -3.09
C ALA A 98 13.39 11.81 -3.20
N ARG A 99 13.75 11.06 -4.25
CA ARG A 99 15.10 10.55 -4.47
C ARG A 99 15.88 11.46 -5.42
N GLN A 100 17.21 11.53 -5.26
CA GLN A 100 18.08 12.34 -6.16
C GLN A 100 17.96 11.92 -7.63
N ASP A 101 17.80 10.63 -7.90
CA ASP A 101 17.67 10.09 -9.26
C ASP A 101 16.43 10.63 -10.00
N GLU A 102 15.42 11.16 -9.31
CA GLU A 102 14.24 11.80 -9.92
C GLU A 102 14.53 13.19 -10.52
N ARG A 103 15.64 13.85 -10.13
CA ARG A 103 16.00 15.20 -10.62
C ARG A 103 16.95 15.19 -11.82
N THR A 104 17.47 14.04 -12.21
CA THR A 104 18.48 13.93 -13.28
C THR A 104 17.87 13.47 -14.61
N GLY A 105 16.54 13.30 -14.66
CA GLY A 105 15.77 12.91 -15.86
C GLY A 105 15.04 14.06 -16.50
#